data_AF-A0A927VFF0-F1
#
_entry.id   AF-A0A927VFF0-F1
#
_cell.length_a   1.000
_cell.length_b   1.000
_cell.length_c   1.000
_cell.angle_alpha   90.00
_cell.angle_beta   90.00
_cell.angle_gamma   90.00
#
_symmetry.space_group_name_H-M   'P 1'
#
loop_
_entity.id
_entity.type
_entity.pdbx_description
1 polymer ?
#
loop_
_entity_poly.entity_id
_entity_poly.type
_entity_poly.pdbx_seq_one_letter_code
_entity_poly.pdbx_strand_id
1 'polypeptide(L)'
;MTHASNLALETGMHRSCNSIIESQKRGVSMSHFVVYLKAEQSVCINHRKLRIKDLAQIYCSNPEMTKTIENIRLFTFSNEKSSRETISILKMIQEIKAIYKDAEIYNLGEQDILVYYKMPEKKNKLKEKLKVGAICLIVFFGSGISIMGYNNDVDLEKVFAKIYLTTMGTEAPVMNFMYAFYAVGLFIGMIIFFNHASRKRLSDEPTPVEVQMRMYEKNVNSALITGSGRKEEELDVDS
;
A
#
# COMPACT_ATOMS: atom_id res chain seq x y z
N MET A 1 -49.92 61.51 34.50
CA MET A 1 -48.62 60.97 34.98
C MET A 1 -48.38 59.50 34.62
N THR A 2 -49.37 58.78 34.08
CA THR A 2 -49.31 57.33 33.78
C THR A 2 -48.77 56.97 32.39
N HIS A 3 -48.63 57.91 31.46
CA HIS A 3 -48.20 57.60 30.09
C HIS A 3 -46.67 57.64 29.89
N ALA A 4 -45.96 58.45 30.69
CA ALA A 4 -44.50 58.57 30.62
C ALA A 4 -43.77 57.43 31.37
N SER A 5 -44.39 56.85 32.40
CA SER A 5 -43.86 55.73 33.18
C SER A 5 -43.81 54.43 32.37
N ASN A 6 -44.77 54.20 31.47
CA ASN A 6 -44.82 52.98 30.65
C ASN A 6 -43.78 52.99 29.52
N LEU A 7 -43.48 54.14 28.90
CA LEU A 7 -42.40 54.25 27.91
C LEU A 7 -41.01 54.02 28.52
N ALA A 8 -40.79 54.43 29.77
CA ALA A 8 -39.52 54.22 30.47
C ALA A 8 -39.29 52.74 30.84
N LEU A 9 -40.36 52.00 31.14
CA LEU A 9 -40.32 50.57 31.43
C LEU A 9 -40.10 49.71 30.18
N GLU A 10 -40.77 50.02 29.06
CA GLU A 10 -40.54 49.32 27.79
C GLU A 10 -39.12 49.54 27.24
N THR A 11 -38.60 50.77 27.32
CA THR A 11 -37.25 51.09 26.85
C THR A 11 -36.15 50.49 27.72
N GLY A 12 -36.38 50.37 29.04
CA GLY A 12 -35.48 49.68 29.97
C GLY A 12 -35.42 48.17 29.74
N MET A 13 -36.57 47.54 29.48
CA MET A 13 -36.68 46.11 29.22
C MET A 13 -36.07 45.73 27.85
N HIS A 14 -36.24 46.56 26.83
CA HIS A 14 -35.59 46.36 25.52
C HIS A 14 -34.06 46.49 25.58
N ARG A 15 -33.52 47.42 26.39
CA ARG A 15 -32.05 47.56 26.59
C ARG A 15 -31.47 46.39 27.37
N SER A 16 -32.18 45.89 28.38
CA SER A 16 -31.74 44.72 29.15
C SER A 16 -31.79 43.43 28.33
N CYS A 17 -32.78 43.29 27.43
CA CYS A 17 -32.84 42.13 26.54
C CYS A 17 -31.73 42.17 25.47
N ASN A 18 -31.42 43.36 24.92
CA ASN A 18 -30.30 43.52 23.99
C ASN A 18 -28.94 43.28 24.65
N SER A 19 -28.71 43.68 25.90
CA SER A 19 -27.45 43.41 26.61
C SER A 19 -27.28 41.94 27.00
N ILE A 20 -28.37 41.21 27.24
CA ILE A 20 -28.37 39.74 27.44
C ILE A 20 -28.14 39.02 26.11
N ILE A 21 -28.73 39.47 25.00
CA ILE A 21 -28.49 38.92 23.65
C ILE A 21 -27.05 39.21 23.19
N GLU A 22 -26.51 40.39 23.48
CA GLU A 22 -25.09 40.71 23.22
C GLU A 22 -24.14 39.92 24.13
N SER A 23 -24.51 39.69 25.40
CA SER A 23 -23.74 38.84 26.31
C SER A 23 -23.77 37.36 25.92
N GLN A 24 -24.87 36.88 25.32
CA GLN A 24 -24.96 35.54 24.72
C GLN A 24 -24.19 35.44 23.40
N LYS A 25 -24.18 36.48 22.55
CA LYS A 25 -23.33 36.53 21.33
C LYS A 25 -21.83 36.63 21.64
N ARG A 26 -21.46 37.14 22.82
CA ARG A 26 -20.06 37.15 23.31
C ARG A 26 -19.63 35.82 23.94
N GLY A 27 -20.54 34.86 24.11
CA GLY A 27 -20.22 33.47 24.42
C GLY A 27 -19.65 32.74 23.21
N VAL A 28 -18.42 33.09 22.83
CA VAL A 28 -17.46 32.21 22.15
C VAL A 28 -18.00 31.57 20.86
N SER A 29 -17.97 32.32 19.75
CA SER A 29 -17.81 31.71 18.43
C SER A 29 -16.39 31.11 18.33
N MET A 30 -16.16 29.99 19.00
CA MET A 30 -15.04 29.12 18.65
C MET A 30 -15.41 28.53 17.30
N SER A 31 -14.74 29.01 16.25
CA SER A 31 -14.74 28.34 14.96
C SER A 31 -14.14 26.95 15.18
N HIS A 32 -14.97 25.97 15.56
CA HIS A 32 -14.61 24.57 15.62
C HIS A 32 -14.31 24.13 14.19
N PHE A 33 -13.01 24.08 13.87
CA PHE A 33 -12.58 23.62 12.56
C PHE A 33 -12.50 22.11 12.59
N VAL A 34 -13.39 21.48 11.81
CA VAL A 34 -13.41 20.03 11.66
C VAL A 34 -12.54 19.64 10.47
N VAL A 35 -11.57 18.76 10.71
CA VAL A 35 -10.68 18.17 9.72
C VAL A 35 -11.01 16.70 9.59
N TYR A 36 -11.41 16.29 8.39
CA TYR A 36 -11.60 14.91 8.03
C TYR A 36 -10.35 14.43 7.31
N LEU A 37 -9.85 13.25 7.70
CA LEU A 37 -8.72 12.63 7.04
C LEU A 37 -9.07 11.20 6.65
N LYS A 38 -8.71 10.83 5.43
CA LYS A 38 -8.86 9.49 4.90
C LYS A 38 -7.47 8.95 4.56
N ALA A 39 -6.88 8.25 5.52
CA ALA A 39 -5.59 7.59 5.37
C ALA A 39 -5.67 6.36 4.46
N GLU A 40 -4.67 6.19 3.61
CA GLU A 40 -4.53 4.99 2.77
C GLU A 40 -3.84 3.86 3.54
N GLN A 41 -4.15 2.60 3.18
CA GLN A 41 -3.54 1.43 3.82
C GLN A 41 -2.05 1.31 3.52
N SER A 42 -1.65 1.62 2.29
CA SER A 42 -0.25 1.57 1.89
C SER A 42 0.05 2.49 0.73
N VAL A 43 1.20 3.13 0.77
CA VAL A 43 1.65 4.07 -0.27
C VAL A 43 3.09 3.77 -0.67
N CYS A 44 3.37 3.82 -1.98
CA CYS A 44 4.73 3.77 -2.50
C CYS A 44 5.18 5.17 -2.94
N ILE A 45 6.23 5.69 -2.30
CA ILE A 45 6.78 7.01 -2.60
C ILE A 45 8.17 6.93 -3.22
N ASN A 46 8.45 7.88 -4.12
CA ASN A 46 9.71 8.00 -4.86
C ASN A 46 10.53 9.24 -4.44
N HIS A 47 10.12 9.90 -3.36
CA HIS A 47 10.72 11.13 -2.87
C HIS A 47 10.98 11.01 -1.37
N ARG A 48 11.99 11.74 -0.89
CA ARG A 48 12.50 11.57 0.48
C ARG A 48 11.65 12.22 1.56
N LYS A 49 11.00 13.33 1.22
CA LYS A 49 10.27 14.18 2.16
C LYS A 49 8.81 13.78 2.16
N LEU A 50 8.41 12.96 3.14
CA LEU A 50 7.05 12.48 3.24
C LEU A 50 6.15 13.54 3.86
N ARG A 51 5.04 13.86 3.19
CA ARG A 51 4.04 14.82 3.65
C ARG A 51 2.70 14.14 3.89
N ILE A 52 1.81 14.81 4.62
CA ILE A 52 0.48 14.25 4.93
C ILE A 52 -0.32 13.97 3.64
N LYS A 53 -0.24 14.85 2.63
CA LYS A 53 -0.92 14.64 1.34
C LYS A 53 -0.52 13.36 0.61
N ASP A 54 0.67 12.83 0.91
CA ASP A 54 1.17 11.62 0.28
C ASP A 54 0.58 10.37 0.96
N LEU A 55 0.01 10.50 2.17
CA LEU A 55 -0.51 9.40 2.98
C LEU A 55 -2.03 9.41 3.16
N ALA A 56 -2.64 10.60 3.09
CA ALA A 56 -4.05 10.77 3.37
C ALA A 56 -4.67 11.90 2.56
N GLN A 57 -5.94 11.73 2.23
CA GLN A 57 -6.78 12.80 1.69
C GLN A 57 -7.34 13.61 2.85
N ILE A 58 -7.24 14.93 2.77
CA ILE A 58 -7.69 15.85 3.82
C ILE A 58 -8.86 16.66 3.29
N TYR A 59 -9.92 16.74 4.09
CA TYR A 59 -11.05 17.61 3.82
C TYR A 59 -11.32 18.51 5.02
N CYS A 60 -11.44 19.81 4.76
CA CYS A 60 -11.85 20.80 5.73
C CYS A 60 -12.62 21.93 5.04
N SER A 61 -13.51 22.58 5.78
CA SER A 61 -14.25 23.77 5.35
C SER A 61 -13.34 24.93 4.95
N ASN A 62 -12.14 25.07 5.53
CA ASN A 62 -11.19 26.11 5.16
C ASN A 62 -10.12 25.56 4.18
N PRO A 63 -10.11 26.01 2.91
CA PRO A 63 -9.16 25.52 1.91
C PRO A 63 -7.70 25.91 2.19
N GLU A 64 -7.44 27.02 2.88
CA GLU A 64 -6.07 27.41 3.27
C GLU A 64 -5.51 26.45 4.32
N MET A 65 -6.36 26.03 5.26
CA MET A 65 -5.99 25.07 6.27
C MET A 65 -5.70 23.70 5.64
N THR A 66 -6.55 23.23 4.72
CA THR A 66 -6.31 21.99 3.98
C THR A 66 -4.95 21.99 3.29
N LYS A 67 -4.61 23.05 2.55
CA LYS A 67 -3.29 23.17 1.87
C LYS A 67 -2.12 23.20 2.85
N THR A 68 -2.31 23.81 4.01
CA THR A 68 -1.27 23.87 5.04
C THR A 68 -1.03 22.48 5.62
N ILE A 69 -2.10 21.78 6.00
CA ILE A 69 -2.06 20.42 6.54
C ILE A 69 -1.43 19.44 5.53
N GLU A 70 -1.83 19.51 4.27
CA GLU A 70 -1.29 18.68 3.18
C GLU A 70 0.23 18.77 3.04
N ASN A 71 0.82 19.92 3.36
CA ASN A 71 2.25 20.18 3.19
C ASN A 71 3.09 19.96 4.46
N ILE A 72 2.47 19.59 5.58
CA ILE A 72 3.18 19.21 6.82
C ILE A 72 4.08 18.01 6.53
N ARG A 73 5.33 18.08 6.99
CA ARG A 73 6.34 17.02 6.82
C ARG A 73 6.27 16.06 8.01
N LEU A 74 6.06 14.77 7.74
CA LEU A 74 5.98 13.75 8.78
C LEU A 74 7.30 13.05 9.02
N PHE A 75 8.00 12.72 7.93
CA PHE A 75 9.18 11.88 8.00
C PHE A 75 10.15 12.19 6.84
N THR A 76 11.43 11.92 7.05
CA THR A 76 12.45 12.01 6.01
C THR A 76 13.28 10.74 5.96
N PHE A 77 13.20 10.02 4.85
CA PHE A 77 13.93 8.78 4.66
C PHE A 77 15.46 9.02 4.57
N SER A 78 16.21 8.14 5.26
CA SER A 78 17.67 8.10 5.20
C SER A 78 18.15 7.64 3.81
N ASN A 79 19.35 8.08 3.43
CA ASN A 79 19.81 8.12 2.03
C ASN A 79 20.13 6.75 1.40
N GLU A 80 20.17 5.67 2.17
CA GLU A 80 20.99 4.52 1.77
C GLU A 80 20.22 3.32 1.21
N LYS A 81 18.93 3.12 1.51
CA LYS A 81 18.19 1.91 1.08
C LYS A 81 16.71 2.17 0.85
N SER A 82 16.11 1.38 -0.04
CA SER A 82 14.65 1.20 -0.06
C SER A 82 14.22 0.67 1.31
N SER A 83 13.34 1.40 1.98
CA SER A 83 12.88 1.04 3.32
C SER A 83 11.36 0.99 3.35
N ARG A 84 10.86 0.18 4.28
CA ARG A 84 9.45 0.07 4.60
C ARG A 84 9.29 0.58 6.02
N GLU A 85 8.42 1.55 6.20
CA GLU A 85 8.11 2.12 7.50
C GLU A 85 6.60 2.15 7.71
N THR A 86 6.17 1.89 8.93
CA THR A 86 4.76 2.00 9.31
C THR A 86 4.59 3.31 10.07
N ILE A 87 3.66 4.15 9.61
CA ILE A 87 3.34 5.43 10.23
C ILE A 87 1.94 5.33 10.82
N SER A 88 1.84 5.54 12.12
CA SER A 88 0.54 5.56 12.78
C SER A 88 -0.21 6.86 12.49
N ILE A 89 -1.53 6.76 12.36
CA ILE A 89 -2.43 7.90 12.21
C ILE A 89 -2.26 8.91 13.34
N LEU A 90 -1.98 8.44 14.56
CA LEU A 90 -1.78 9.28 15.73
C LEU A 90 -0.61 10.25 15.55
N LYS A 91 0.44 9.83 14.84
CA LYS A 91 1.58 10.71 14.53
C LYS A 91 1.15 11.85 13.62
N MET A 92 0.31 11.58 12.62
CA MET A 92 -0.23 12.63 11.75
C MET A 92 -1.13 13.59 12.54
N ILE A 93 -2.04 13.06 13.37
CA ILE A 93 -2.92 13.85 14.23
C ILE A 93 -2.11 14.77 15.15
N GLN A 94 -1.01 14.28 15.74
CA GLN A 94 -0.11 15.06 16.57
C GLN A 94 0.49 16.25 15.82
N GLU A 95 1.02 16.03 14.62
CA GLU A 95 1.63 17.09 13.80
C GLU A 95 0.59 18.15 13.36
N ILE A 96 -0.64 17.73 13.07
CA ILE A 96 -1.74 18.66 12.75
C ILE A 96 -2.11 19.51 13.97
N LYS A 97 -2.30 18.87 15.13
CA LYS A 97 -2.65 19.57 16.38
C LYS A 97 -1.54 20.49 16.90
N ALA A 98 -0.29 20.26 16.50
CA ALA A 98 0.81 21.17 16.84
C ALA A 98 0.63 22.56 16.21
N ILE A 99 0.01 22.63 15.01
CA ILE A 99 -0.28 23.88 14.30
C ILE A 99 -1.68 24.38 14.64
N TYR A 100 -2.68 23.50 14.61
CA TYR A 100 -4.08 23.82 14.85
C TYR A 100 -4.59 23.12 16.12
N LYS A 101 -4.35 23.74 17.28
CA LYS A 101 -4.69 23.17 18.60
C LYS A 101 -6.19 22.92 18.80
N ASP A 102 -7.00 23.80 18.23
CA ASP A 102 -8.46 23.79 18.39
C ASP A 102 -9.18 23.02 17.26
N ALA A 103 -8.43 22.32 16.39
CA ALA A 103 -9.02 21.52 15.34
C ALA A 103 -9.52 20.17 15.87
N GLU A 104 -10.76 19.83 15.52
CA GLU A 104 -11.30 18.48 15.68
C GLU A 104 -10.92 17.63 14.49
N ILE A 105 -10.43 16.41 14.74
CA ILE A 105 -9.84 15.57 13.72
C ILE A 105 -10.56 14.22 13.70
N TYR A 106 -11.14 13.86 12.55
CA TYR A 106 -11.85 12.61 12.34
C TYR A 106 -11.13 11.75 11.31
N ASN A 107 -10.67 10.57 11.73
CA ASN A 107 -10.14 9.56 10.83
C ASN A 107 -11.26 8.74 10.19
N LEU A 108 -11.31 8.73 8.86
CA LEU A 108 -12.24 7.95 8.03
C LEU A 108 -11.54 6.82 7.27
N GLY A 109 -10.22 6.67 7.42
CA GLY A 109 -9.41 5.66 6.75
C GLY A 109 -8.72 4.73 7.72
N GLU A 110 -7.57 4.21 7.30
CA GLU A 110 -6.80 3.25 8.08
C GLU A 110 -6.14 3.88 9.31
N GLN A 111 -5.89 3.07 10.34
CA GLN A 111 -5.25 3.52 11.59
C GLN A 111 -3.72 3.53 11.49
N ASP A 112 -3.16 2.63 10.69
CA ASP A 112 -1.72 2.54 10.45
C ASP A 112 -1.46 2.48 8.95
N ILE A 113 -0.49 3.27 8.50
CA ILE A 113 -0.19 3.48 7.08
C ILE A 113 1.17 2.87 6.79
N LEU A 114 1.21 2.04 5.76
CA LEU A 114 2.44 1.40 5.36
C LEU A 114 3.12 2.12 4.20
N VAL A 115 4.29 2.69 4.47
CA VAL A 115 5.02 3.51 3.52
C VAL A 115 6.21 2.75 2.95
N TYR A 116 6.22 2.59 1.63
CA TYR A 116 7.32 2.02 0.88
C TYR A 116 8.12 3.15 0.23
N TYR A 117 9.33 3.40 0.72
CA TYR A 117 10.25 4.31 0.07
C TYR A 117 11.07 3.55 -0.97
N LYS A 118 10.83 3.87 -2.24
CA LYS A 118 11.61 3.35 -3.36
C LYS A 118 12.48 4.47 -3.91
N MET A 119 13.79 4.36 -3.72
CA MET A 119 14.73 5.32 -4.28
C MET A 119 14.55 5.35 -5.82
N PRO A 120 14.41 6.53 -6.43
CA PRO A 120 14.27 6.63 -7.87
C PRO A 120 15.59 6.18 -8.50
N GLU A 121 15.62 4.93 -8.96
CA GLU A 121 16.75 4.42 -9.73
C GLU A 121 16.89 5.28 -11.00
N LYS A 122 18.12 5.71 -11.30
CA LYS A 122 18.43 6.26 -12.62
C LYS A 122 18.20 5.15 -13.64
N LYS A 123 17.01 5.16 -14.24
CA LYS A 123 16.61 4.22 -15.27
C LYS A 123 17.46 4.45 -16.51
N ASN A 124 18.45 3.58 -16.71
CA ASN A 124 19.15 3.51 -17.98
C ASN A 124 18.18 2.90 -18.99
N LYS A 125 17.58 3.74 -19.84
CA LYS A 125 16.65 3.31 -20.91
C LYS A 125 17.22 2.18 -21.78
N LEU A 126 18.55 2.14 -21.97
CA LEU A 126 19.23 1.07 -22.70
C LEU A 126 19.18 -0.27 -21.95
N LYS A 127 19.41 -0.28 -20.63
CA LYS A 127 19.33 -1.49 -19.80
C LYS A 127 17.88 -2.00 -19.71
N GLU A 128 16.90 -1.10 -19.62
CA GLU A 128 15.48 -1.48 -19.66
C GLU A 128 15.11 -2.11 -21.01
N LYS A 129 15.49 -1.50 -22.14
CA LYS A 129 15.26 -2.07 -23.47
C LYS A 129 15.96 -3.41 -23.67
N LEU A 130 17.20 -3.55 -23.20
CA LEU A 130 17.94 -4.81 -23.26
C LEU A 130 17.25 -5.90 -22.41
N LYS A 131 16.79 -5.55 -21.20
CA LYS A 131 16.05 -6.47 -20.33
C LYS A 131 14.75 -6.94 -20.99
N VAL A 132 13.98 -6.01 -21.56
CA VAL A 132 12.75 -6.34 -22.29
C VAL A 132 13.06 -7.22 -23.51
N GLY A 133 14.09 -6.87 -24.29
CA GLY A 133 14.52 -7.67 -25.43
C GLY A 133 14.93 -9.10 -25.04
N ALA A 134 15.66 -9.26 -23.94
CA ALA A 134 16.05 -10.58 -23.42
C ALA A 134 14.83 -11.40 -22.99
N ILE A 135 13.85 -10.80 -22.30
CA ILE A 135 12.60 -11.49 -21.93
C ILE A 135 11.84 -11.92 -23.19
N CYS A 136 11.72 -11.05 -24.19
CA CYS A 136 11.08 -11.40 -25.45
C CYS A 136 11.78 -12.57 -26.16
N LEU A 137 13.12 -12.63 -26.16
CA LEU A 137 13.87 -13.75 -26.76
C LEU A 137 13.62 -15.07 -26.02
N ILE A 138 13.65 -15.06 -24.69
CA ILE A 138 13.37 -16.25 -23.88
C ILE A 138 11.96 -16.77 -24.15
N VAL A 139 10.96 -15.88 -24.18
CA VAL A 139 9.57 -16.24 -24.48
C VAL A 139 9.43 -16.76 -25.92
N PHE A 140 10.10 -16.14 -26.89
CA PHE A 140 10.07 -16.55 -28.29
C PHE A 140 10.63 -17.96 -28.49
N PHE A 141 11.86 -18.22 -28.02
CA PHE A 141 12.48 -19.54 -28.15
C PHE A 141 11.78 -20.59 -27.28
N GLY A 142 11.36 -20.22 -26.06
CA GLY A 142 10.60 -21.11 -25.18
C GLY A 142 9.27 -21.55 -25.81
N SER A 143 8.54 -20.61 -26.41
CA SER A 143 7.29 -20.91 -27.14
C SER A 143 7.55 -21.76 -28.38
N GLY A 144 8.60 -21.46 -29.15
CA GLY A 144 8.97 -22.24 -30.34
C GLY A 144 9.33 -23.70 -30.01
N ILE A 145 10.14 -23.93 -28.97
CA ILE A 145 10.47 -25.28 -28.51
C ILE A 145 9.23 -25.99 -27.98
N SER A 146 8.34 -25.29 -27.27
CA SER A 146 7.09 -25.87 -26.74
C SER A 146 6.14 -26.32 -27.86
N ILE A 147 5.97 -25.51 -28.91
CA ILE A 147 5.14 -25.86 -30.07
C ILE A 147 5.76 -27.03 -30.84
N MET A 148 7.06 -27.00 -31.09
CA MET A 148 7.77 -28.07 -31.79
C MET A 148 7.71 -29.39 -31.02
N GLY A 149 7.83 -29.32 -29.68
CA GLY A 149 7.67 -30.47 -28.78
C GLY A 149 6.26 -31.03 -28.85
N TYR A 150 5.24 -30.17 -28.73
CA TYR A 150 3.84 -30.60 -28.81
C TYR A 150 3.51 -31.27 -30.15
N ASN A 151 3.96 -30.68 -31.26
CA ASN A 151 3.70 -31.22 -32.60
C ASN A 151 4.51 -32.50 -32.90
N ASN A 152 5.49 -32.83 -32.06
CA ASN A 152 6.29 -34.05 -32.16
C ASN A 152 5.86 -35.08 -31.10
N ASP A 153 4.57 -35.09 -30.74
CA ASP A 153 3.97 -35.98 -29.75
C ASP A 153 4.61 -35.87 -28.36
N VAL A 154 4.89 -34.63 -27.94
CA VAL A 154 5.50 -34.30 -26.64
C VAL A 154 6.89 -34.95 -26.45
N ASP A 155 7.60 -35.23 -27.55
CA ASP A 155 8.93 -35.83 -27.53
C ASP A 155 10.04 -34.77 -27.66
N LEU A 156 10.58 -34.35 -26.52
CA LEU A 156 11.64 -33.36 -26.44
C LEU A 156 12.98 -33.89 -26.98
N GLU A 157 13.20 -35.22 -26.92
CA GLU A 157 14.43 -35.87 -27.37
C GLU A 157 14.59 -35.70 -28.88
N LYS A 158 13.53 -36.02 -29.63
CA LYS A 158 13.47 -35.84 -31.08
C LYS A 158 13.56 -34.37 -31.49
N VAL A 159 12.99 -33.45 -30.70
CA VAL A 159 13.10 -32.01 -30.97
C VAL A 159 14.54 -31.53 -30.84
N PHE A 160 15.23 -31.90 -29.77
CA PHE A 160 16.64 -31.54 -29.58
C PHE A 160 17.56 -32.18 -30.61
N ALA A 161 17.32 -33.45 -30.98
CA ALA A 161 18.06 -34.10 -32.06
C ALA A 161 17.89 -33.37 -33.40
N LYS A 162 16.66 -32.94 -33.72
CA LYS A 162 16.36 -32.21 -34.96
C LYS A 162 16.94 -30.80 -34.98
N ILE A 163 16.90 -30.09 -33.85
CA ILE A 163 17.55 -28.78 -33.69
C ILE A 163 19.07 -28.91 -33.82
N TYR A 164 19.66 -29.93 -33.18
CA TYR A 164 21.10 -30.21 -33.27
C TYR A 164 21.51 -30.51 -34.72
N LEU A 165 20.79 -31.41 -35.39
CA LEU A 165 21.04 -31.74 -36.80
C LEU A 165 20.94 -30.52 -37.72
N THR A 166 19.93 -29.67 -37.51
CA THR A 166 19.73 -28.46 -38.33
C THR A 166 20.82 -27.41 -38.10
N THR A 167 21.37 -27.33 -36.88
CA THR A 167 22.36 -26.30 -36.51
C THR A 167 23.81 -26.75 -36.74
N MET A 168 24.14 -28.01 -36.46
CA MET A 168 25.49 -28.57 -36.58
C MET A 168 25.70 -29.39 -37.86
N GLY A 169 24.65 -29.69 -38.62
CA GLY A 169 24.72 -30.47 -39.86
C GLY A 169 25.11 -31.94 -39.67
N THR A 170 25.21 -32.41 -38.42
CA THR A 170 25.63 -33.77 -38.04
C THR A 170 24.63 -34.39 -37.08
N GLU A 171 24.58 -35.72 -37.04
CA GLU A 171 23.70 -36.42 -36.11
C GLU A 171 24.07 -36.11 -34.66
N ALA A 172 23.05 -35.99 -33.82
CA ALA A 172 23.22 -35.61 -32.44
C ALA A 172 23.81 -36.79 -31.64
N PRO A 173 24.97 -36.64 -30.97
CA PRO A 173 25.48 -37.67 -30.06
C PRO A 173 24.48 -38.00 -28.93
N VAL A 174 24.74 -39.06 -28.16
CA VAL A 174 23.91 -39.40 -26.98
C VAL A 174 23.99 -38.29 -25.91
N MET A 175 25.15 -37.64 -25.80
CA MET A 175 25.40 -36.51 -24.90
C MET A 175 25.65 -35.24 -25.71
N ASN A 176 24.70 -34.29 -25.62
CA ASN A 176 24.69 -33.06 -26.42
C ASN A 176 24.64 -31.82 -25.54
N PHE A 177 25.18 -30.71 -26.04
CA PHE A 177 25.09 -29.41 -25.36
C PHE A 177 23.63 -28.99 -25.11
N MET A 178 22.67 -29.40 -25.95
CA MET A 178 21.23 -29.18 -25.76
C MET A 178 20.73 -29.72 -24.40
N TYR A 179 21.08 -30.96 -24.05
CA TYR A 179 20.70 -31.55 -22.75
C TYR A 179 21.41 -30.86 -21.58
N ALA A 180 22.66 -30.46 -21.77
CA ALA A 180 23.40 -29.71 -20.74
C ALA A 180 22.73 -28.35 -20.45
N PHE A 181 22.36 -27.59 -21.47
CA PHE A 181 21.64 -26.32 -21.31
C PHE A 181 20.23 -26.51 -20.73
N TYR A 182 19.53 -27.57 -21.12
CA TYR A 182 18.22 -27.90 -20.56
C TYR A 182 18.31 -28.20 -19.06
N ALA A 183 19.27 -29.02 -18.63
CA ALA A 183 19.47 -29.35 -17.21
C ALA A 183 19.85 -28.12 -16.38
N VAL A 184 20.79 -27.29 -16.86
CA VAL A 184 21.18 -26.04 -16.19
C VAL A 184 20.01 -25.05 -16.13
N GLY A 185 19.25 -24.92 -17.22
CA GLY A 185 18.07 -24.05 -17.30
C GLY A 185 16.98 -24.47 -16.32
N LEU A 186 16.68 -25.77 -16.22
CA LEU A 186 15.74 -26.31 -15.23
C LEU A 186 16.22 -26.03 -13.79
N PHE A 187 17.50 -26.25 -13.51
CA PHE A 187 18.05 -26.02 -12.18
C PHE A 187 17.95 -24.54 -11.76
N ILE A 188 18.34 -23.61 -12.64
CA ILE A 188 18.21 -22.17 -12.40
C ILE A 188 16.73 -21.77 -12.25
N GLY A 189 15.86 -22.31 -13.11
CA GLY A 189 14.42 -22.06 -13.06
C GLY A 189 13.81 -22.45 -11.72
N MET A 190 14.18 -23.62 -11.18
CA MET A 190 13.73 -24.08 -9.86
C MET A 190 14.23 -23.18 -8.73
N ILE A 191 15.49 -22.74 -8.77
CA ILE A 191 16.05 -21.81 -7.76
C ILE A 191 15.28 -20.48 -7.75
N ILE A 192 14.95 -19.95 -8.93
CA ILE A 192 14.20 -18.68 -9.06
C ILE A 192 12.75 -18.87 -8.60
N PHE A 193 12.07 -19.93 -9.05
CA PHE A 193 10.66 -20.21 -8.73
C PHE A 193 10.44 -20.36 -7.23
N PHE A 194 11.30 -21.13 -6.55
CA PHE A 194 11.21 -21.32 -5.12
C PHE A 194 11.90 -20.24 -4.30
N ASN A 195 12.55 -19.27 -4.96
CA ASN A 195 13.35 -18.22 -4.32
C ASN A 195 14.27 -18.77 -3.20
N HIS A 196 14.70 -20.03 -3.32
CA HIS A 196 15.14 -20.87 -2.20
C HIS A 196 16.57 -20.55 -1.74
N ALA A 197 17.40 -19.97 -2.62
CA ALA A 197 18.84 -19.81 -2.40
C ALA A 197 19.36 -18.37 -2.35
N SER A 198 18.49 -17.36 -2.50
CA SER A 198 18.95 -15.97 -2.42
C SER A 198 18.72 -15.41 -1.02
N ARG A 199 19.82 -15.29 -0.25
CA ARG A 199 19.92 -14.49 0.98
C ARG A 199 19.61 -12.99 0.75
N LYS A 200 19.36 -12.58 -0.50
CA LYS A 200 18.79 -11.31 -0.91
C LYS A 200 17.35 -11.55 -1.38
N ARG A 201 16.38 -10.89 -0.76
CA ARG A 201 15.00 -10.83 -1.27
C ARG A 201 15.04 -10.26 -2.70
N LEU A 202 14.79 -11.10 -3.70
CA LEU A 202 14.66 -10.64 -5.09
C LEU A 202 13.36 -9.87 -5.32
N SER A 203 12.35 -10.08 -4.47
CA SER A 203 11.10 -9.32 -4.38
C SER A 203 10.66 -9.21 -2.91
N ASP A 204 10.04 -8.09 -2.55
CA ASP A 204 9.44 -7.85 -1.22
C ASP A 204 8.08 -8.55 -1.03
N GLU A 205 7.64 -9.30 -2.03
CA GLU A 205 6.36 -10.01 -2.04
C GLU A 205 6.50 -11.41 -1.41
N PRO A 206 5.56 -11.82 -0.55
CA PRO A 206 5.57 -13.15 0.05
C PRO A 206 5.50 -14.23 -1.03
N THR A 207 6.22 -15.33 -0.84
CA THR A 207 6.24 -16.42 -1.84
C THR A 207 4.84 -17.05 -1.98
N PRO A 208 4.47 -17.62 -3.14
CA PRO A 208 3.17 -18.27 -3.30
C PRO A 208 2.88 -19.37 -2.26
N VAL A 209 3.93 -20.04 -1.74
CA VAL A 209 3.81 -21.03 -0.66
C VAL A 209 3.51 -20.35 0.68
N GLU A 210 4.21 -19.26 0.99
CA GLU A 210 3.98 -18.48 2.21
C GLU A 210 2.57 -17.87 2.25
N VAL A 211 2.07 -17.37 1.12
CA VAL A 211 0.71 -16.87 0.99
C VAL A 211 -0.30 -17.99 1.24
N GLN A 212 -0.08 -19.17 0.66
CA GLN A 212 -0.96 -20.31 0.86
C GLN A 212 -0.96 -20.79 2.32
N MET A 213 0.18 -20.79 3.00
CA MET A 213 0.24 -21.14 4.43
C MET A 213 -0.50 -20.14 5.31
N ARG A 214 -0.36 -18.83 5.07
CA ARG A 214 -1.10 -17.81 5.82
C ARG A 214 -2.61 -17.88 5.56
N MET A 215 -3.03 -18.13 4.32
CA MET A 215 -4.43 -18.35 3.98
C MET A 215 -4.97 -19.62 4.64
N TYR A 216 -4.18 -20.68 4.68
CA TYR A 216 -4.51 -21.92 5.36
C TYR A 216 -4.68 -21.70 6.87
N GLU A 217 -3.71 -21.08 7.55
CA GLU A 217 -3.79 -20.73 8.98
C GLU A 217 -5.02 -19.87 9.28
N LYS A 218 -5.29 -18.85 8.44
CA LYS A 218 -6.47 -17.99 8.59
C LYS A 218 -7.77 -18.78 8.45
N ASN A 219 -7.85 -19.67 7.47
CA ASN A 219 -9.03 -20.51 7.24
C ASN A 219 -9.25 -21.52 8.37
N VAL A 220 -8.17 -22.13 8.88
CA VAL A 220 -8.22 -23.04 10.03
C VAL A 220 -8.69 -22.29 11.28
N ASN A 221 -8.10 -21.14 11.58
CA ASN A 221 -8.52 -20.33 12.73
C ASN A 221 -9.98 -19.88 12.60
N SER A 222 -10.40 -19.43 11.41
CA SER A 222 -11.80 -19.06 11.17
C SER A 222 -12.76 -20.24 11.34
N ALA A 223 -12.38 -21.43 10.90
CA ALA A 223 -13.17 -22.64 11.06
C ALA A 223 -13.25 -23.10 12.52
N LEU A 224 -12.15 -22.99 13.27
CA LEU A 224 -12.12 -23.27 14.71
C LEU A 224 -13.01 -22.30 15.48
N ILE A 225 -12.92 -20.99 15.20
CA ILE A 225 -13.80 -19.96 15.81
C ILE A 225 -15.27 -20.24 15.49
N THR A 226 -15.59 -20.51 14.22
CA THR A 226 -16.98 -20.85 13.81
C THR A 226 -17.47 -22.14 14.46
N GLY A 227 -16.58 -23.12 14.64
CA GLY A 227 -16.85 -24.38 15.32
C GLY A 227 -17.07 -24.22 16.83
N SER A 228 -16.27 -23.39 17.50
CA SER A 228 -16.40 -23.06 18.92
C SER A 228 -17.66 -22.25 19.21
N GLY A 229 -17.99 -21.26 18.36
CA GLY A 229 -19.25 -20.51 18.47
C GLY A 229 -20.50 -21.38 18.29
N ARG A 230 -20.39 -22.52 17.57
CA ARG A 230 -21.46 -23.53 17.47
C ARG A 230 -21.54 -24.49 18.65
N LYS A 231 -20.53 -24.53 19.52
CA LYS A 231 -20.43 -25.43 20.67
C LYS A 231 -20.68 -24.74 22.02
N GLU A 232 -20.95 -23.44 22.03
CA GLU A 232 -21.12 -22.64 23.28
C GLU A 232 -19.93 -22.81 24.25
N GLU A 233 -18.71 -22.98 23.72
CA GLU A 233 -17.47 -23.09 24.50
C GLU A 233 -16.68 -21.76 24.56
N GLU A 234 -17.33 -20.62 24.31
CA GLU A 234 -16.74 -19.30 24.56
C GLU A 234 -16.95 -18.90 26.03
N LEU A 235 -15.86 -18.74 26.77
CA LEU A 235 -15.87 -18.07 28.07
C LEU A 235 -16.15 -16.58 27.83
N ASP A 236 -17.42 -16.22 27.92
CA ASP A 236 -17.88 -14.83 27.94
C ASP A 236 -17.77 -14.26 29.36
N VAL A 237 -17.81 -12.94 29.49
CA VAL A 237 -17.48 -12.17 30.71
C VAL A 237 -18.48 -12.38 31.88
N ASP A 238 -19.46 -13.28 31.73
CA ASP A 238 -20.44 -13.64 32.77
C ASP A 238 -20.32 -15.11 33.26
N SER A 239 -19.12 -15.73 33.22
CA SER A 239 -18.81 -16.97 33.97
C SER A 239 -18.19 -16.72 35.35
#